data_AF-A0A7S1WFX4-F1
#
_entry.id   AF-A0A7S1WFX4-F1
#
_cell.length_a   1.000
_cell.length_b   1.000
_cell.length_c   1.000
_cell.angle_alpha   90.00
_cell.angle_beta   90.00
_cell.angle_gamma   90.00
#
_symmetry.space_group_name_H-M   'P 1'
#
loop_
_entity.id
_entity.type
_entity.pdbx_description
1 polymer ?
#
loop_
_entity_poly.entity_id
_entity_poly.type
_entity_poly.pdbx_seq_one_letter_code
_entity_poly.pdbx_strand_id
1 'polypeptide(L)'
;IAGEAAVFKRRAEREQRPGEVLMQPKRITFLFDTSSSMYHFNNTDGRLRRSCEAAVMLMEALRGFEMKFDYEFVCHGGDYVVKELVAFGRPPIDEKERLQVVSGMLRAAQFSGPGDNTLQAIDRACERVTG
;
A
#
# COMPACT_ATOMS: atom_id res chain seq x y z
N ILE A 1 -28.25 44.52 11.57
CA ILE A 1 -27.52 43.53 12.39
C ILE A 1 -26.97 42.50 11.42
N ALA A 2 -25.64 42.39 11.38
CA ALA A 2 -24.89 41.73 10.33
C ALA A 2 -25.14 40.21 10.28
N GLY A 3 -25.15 39.65 9.06
CA GLY A 3 -25.14 38.21 8.84
C GLY A 3 -23.86 37.60 9.41
N GLU A 4 -24.02 36.58 10.25
CA GLU A 4 -22.90 35.87 10.87
C GLU A 4 -22.05 35.17 9.80
N ALA A 5 -20.76 35.52 9.76
CA ALA A 5 -19.73 34.90 8.94
C ALA A 5 -19.33 33.48 9.42
N ALA A 6 -20.18 32.81 10.21
CA ALA A 6 -19.94 31.47 10.77
C ALA A 6 -20.57 30.34 9.94
N VAL A 7 -21.36 30.66 8.90
CA VAL A 7 -22.06 29.66 8.06
C VAL A 7 -21.10 28.86 7.17
N PHE A 8 -19.84 29.27 7.05
CA PHE A 8 -18.78 28.51 6.37
C PHE A 8 -17.98 27.60 7.31
N LYS A 9 -18.59 27.11 8.41
CA LYS A 9 -18.06 25.94 9.12
C LYS A 9 -18.10 24.75 8.17
N ARG A 10 -16.95 24.53 7.53
CA ARG A 10 -16.32 23.25 7.17
C ARG A 10 -17.35 22.12 7.11
N ARG A 11 -17.70 21.65 5.90
CA ARG A 11 -18.36 20.35 5.72
C ARG A 11 -17.48 19.33 6.45
N ALA A 12 -17.80 19.05 7.70
CA ALA A 12 -17.28 17.88 8.38
C ALA A 12 -17.80 16.72 7.55
N GLU A 13 -16.89 15.93 7.00
CA GLU A 13 -17.26 14.70 6.33
C GLU A 13 -18.21 13.96 7.26
N ARG A 14 -19.42 13.70 6.75
CA ARG A 14 -20.46 13.03 7.52
C ARG A 14 -19.88 11.73 8.04
N GLU A 15 -19.79 11.57 9.36
CA GLU A 15 -19.43 10.30 9.98
C GLU A 15 -20.41 9.24 9.45
N GLN A 16 -19.89 8.26 8.71
CA GLN A 16 -20.72 7.21 8.13
C GLN A 16 -21.33 6.39 9.26
N ARG A 17 -22.67 6.22 9.21
CA ARG A 17 -23.33 5.41 10.22
C ARG A 17 -22.94 3.93 10.03
N PRO A 18 -22.83 3.14 11.10
CA PRO A 18 -22.63 1.71 10.98
C PRO A 18 -23.69 1.09 10.04
N GLY A 19 -23.24 0.50 8.92
CA GLY A 19 -24.11 -0.10 7.91
C GLY A 19 -24.43 0.77 6.69
N GLU A 20 -24.00 2.04 6.63
CA GLU A 20 -24.10 2.82 5.40
C GLU A 20 -23.13 2.31 4.32
N VAL A 21 -23.61 2.30 3.07
CA VAL A 21 -22.77 2.02 1.91
C VAL A 21 -21.75 3.14 1.77
N LEU A 22 -20.47 2.78 1.69
CA LEU A 22 -19.40 3.74 1.47
C LEU A 22 -19.61 4.41 0.11
N MET A 23 -19.64 5.74 0.11
CA MET A 23 -19.76 6.53 -1.12
C MET A 23 -18.46 6.56 -1.95
N GLN A 24 -17.34 6.21 -1.31
CA GLN A 24 -16.01 6.14 -1.93
C GLN A 24 -15.32 4.83 -1.50
N PRO A 25 -14.47 4.23 -2.36
CA PRO A 25 -13.68 3.06 -1.99
C PRO A 25 -12.82 3.33 -0.75
N LYS A 26 -12.66 2.33 0.12
CA LYS A 26 -11.68 2.41 1.21
C LYS A 26 -10.28 2.34 0.64
N ARG A 27 -9.42 3.30 1.01
CA ARG A 27 -8.02 3.31 0.61
C ARG A 27 -7.18 2.43 1.53
N ILE A 28 -6.33 1.59 0.94
CA ILE A 28 -5.45 0.66 1.66
C ILE A 28 -4.05 0.72 1.07
N THR A 29 -3.06 1.05 1.89
CA THR A 29 -1.65 0.93 1.52
C THR A 29 -1.08 -0.35 2.10
N PHE A 30 -0.60 -1.24 1.23
CA PHE A 30 0.15 -2.43 1.63
C PHE A 30 1.65 -2.13 1.57
N LEU A 31 2.29 -2.04 2.74
CA LEU A 31 3.73 -1.80 2.87
C LEU A 31 4.47 -3.13 3.10
N PHE A 32 5.35 -3.49 2.17
CA PHE A 32 6.17 -4.70 2.23
C PHE A 32 7.60 -4.41 2.67
N ASP A 33 8.14 -5.22 3.57
CA ASP A 33 9.57 -5.23 3.88
C ASP A 33 10.36 -5.93 2.76
N THR A 34 11.27 -5.19 2.14
CA THR A 34 12.24 -5.66 1.15
C THR A 34 13.66 -5.26 1.54
N SER A 35 13.97 -5.26 2.84
CA SER A 35 15.32 -5.11 3.38
C SER A 35 16.27 -6.23 2.92
N SER A 36 17.57 -5.99 2.98
CA SER A 36 18.58 -6.99 2.58
C SER A 36 18.45 -8.31 3.34
N SER A 37 18.03 -8.24 4.61
CA SER A 37 17.79 -9.41 5.45
C SER A 37 16.71 -10.34 4.87
N MET A 38 15.68 -9.77 4.22
CA MET A 38 14.60 -10.53 3.60
C MET A 38 15.11 -11.37 2.44
N TYR A 39 16.11 -10.88 1.69
CA TYR A 39 16.74 -11.62 0.60
C TYR A 39 17.76 -12.64 1.10
N HIS A 40 18.68 -12.25 1.99
CA HIS A 40 19.78 -13.10 2.46
C HIS A 40 19.30 -14.34 3.21
N PHE A 41 18.26 -14.21 4.04
CA PHE A 41 17.74 -15.32 4.84
C PHE A 41 16.58 -16.06 4.16
N ASN A 42 16.19 -15.67 2.95
CA ASN A 42 15.01 -16.22 2.29
C ASN A 42 15.07 -17.74 2.07
N ASN A 43 16.27 -18.29 1.81
CA ASN A 43 16.43 -19.74 1.65
C ASN A 43 16.28 -20.51 2.97
N THR A 44 16.46 -19.83 4.10
CA THR A 44 16.35 -20.42 5.44
C THR A 44 14.95 -20.25 6.00
N ASP A 45 14.44 -19.02 5.98
CA ASP A 45 13.19 -18.68 6.64
C ASP A 45 12.02 -18.43 5.69
N GLY A 46 12.25 -18.27 4.39
CA GLY A 46 11.22 -18.05 3.36
C GLY A 46 10.45 -16.73 3.47
N ARG A 47 10.91 -15.74 4.24
CA ARG A 47 10.16 -14.50 4.51
C ARG A 47 9.83 -13.73 3.24
N LEU A 48 10.82 -13.44 2.39
CA LEU A 48 10.59 -12.72 1.13
C LEU A 48 9.66 -13.51 0.21
N ARG A 49 9.84 -14.83 0.11
CA ARG A 49 8.96 -15.69 -0.69
C ARG A 49 7.51 -15.60 -0.21
N ARG A 50 7.26 -15.72 1.10
CA ARG A 50 5.91 -15.62 1.66
C ARG A 50 5.31 -14.22 1.47
N SER A 51 6.10 -13.16 1.57
CA SER A 51 5.63 -11.80 1.28
C SER A 51 5.21 -11.63 -0.19
N CYS A 52 5.97 -12.21 -1.13
CA CYS A 52 5.58 -12.24 -2.54
C CYS A 52 4.30 -13.05 -2.78
N GLU A 53 4.17 -14.23 -2.15
CA GLU A 53 2.95 -15.05 -2.22
C GLU A 53 1.74 -14.29 -1.64
N ALA A 54 1.92 -13.56 -0.53
CA ALA A 54 0.89 -12.71 0.06
C ALA A 54 0.48 -11.56 -0.87
N ALA A 55 1.43 -10.91 -1.54
CA ALA A 55 1.14 -9.88 -2.54
C ALA A 55 0.25 -10.44 -3.67
N VAL A 56 0.56 -11.64 -4.17
CA VAL A 56 -0.29 -12.33 -5.18
C VAL A 56 -1.69 -12.59 -4.63
N MET A 57 -1.79 -13.17 -3.43
CA MET A 57 -3.10 -13.43 -2.81
C MET A 57 -3.93 -12.16 -2.64
N LEU A 58 -3.30 -11.03 -2.25
CA LEU A 58 -3.98 -9.74 -2.11
C LEU A 58 -4.48 -9.20 -3.45
N MET A 59 -3.65 -9.25 -4.51
CA MET A 59 -4.05 -8.82 -5.85
C MET A 59 -5.23 -9.64 -6.38
N GLU A 60 -5.25 -10.95 -6.13
CA GLU A 60 -6.36 -11.82 -6.52
C GLU A 60 -7.60 -11.60 -5.66
N ALA A 61 -7.44 -11.45 -4.34
CA ALA A 61 -8.56 -11.28 -3.42
C ALA A 61 -9.30 -9.95 -3.61
N LEU A 62 -8.61 -8.90 -4.08
CA LEU A 62 -9.18 -7.58 -4.31
C LEU A 62 -9.72 -7.39 -5.74
N ARG A 63 -9.45 -8.33 -6.65
CA ARG A 63 -9.97 -8.29 -8.03
C ARG A 63 -11.50 -8.32 -8.02
N GLY A 64 -12.14 -7.39 -8.74
CA GLY A 64 -13.59 -7.26 -8.80
C GLY A 64 -14.21 -6.51 -7.62
N PHE A 65 -13.40 -6.00 -6.69
CA PHE A 65 -13.84 -5.18 -5.56
C PHE A 65 -13.37 -3.71 -5.65
N GLU A 66 -13.07 -3.21 -6.86
CA GLU A 66 -12.55 -1.87 -7.11
C GLU A 66 -13.53 -0.77 -6.67
N MET A 67 -14.83 -1.06 -6.68
CA MET A 67 -15.86 -0.16 -6.15
C MET A 67 -15.85 -0.05 -4.62
N LYS A 68 -15.22 -1.00 -3.91
CA LYS A 68 -15.16 -1.07 -2.44
C LYS A 68 -13.79 -0.71 -1.89
N PHE A 69 -12.72 -1.07 -2.61
CA PHE A 69 -11.34 -0.89 -2.18
C PHE A 69 -10.52 -0.25 -3.29
N ASP A 70 -9.77 0.78 -2.93
CA ASP A 70 -8.69 1.32 -3.72
C ASP A 70 -7.39 1.03 -2.98
N TYR A 71 -6.40 0.43 -3.63
CA TYR A 71 -5.20 -0.02 -2.95
C TYR A 71 -3.94 0.31 -3.73
N GLU A 72 -2.86 0.46 -2.97
CA GLU A 72 -1.51 0.57 -3.50
C GLU A 72 -0.61 -0.45 -2.81
N PHE A 73 0.42 -0.91 -3.52
CA PHE A 73 1.50 -1.71 -2.95
C PHE A 73 2.77 -0.89 -3.00
N VAL A 74 3.46 -0.82 -1.86
CA VAL A 74 4.74 -0.16 -1.71
C VAL A 74 5.69 -1.04 -0.93
N CYS A 75 6.99 -0.84 -1.08
CA CYS A 75 7.99 -1.53 -0.28
C CYS A 75 9.08 -0.60 0.25
N HIS A 76 9.78 -1.04 1.29
CA HIS A 76 10.93 -0.33 1.86
C HIS A 76 12.17 -1.24 1.93
N GLY A 77 13.34 -0.62 2.04
CA GLY A 77 14.62 -1.32 2.19
C GLY A 77 15.63 -0.44 2.89
N GLY A 78 16.92 -0.82 2.86
CA GLY A 78 18.00 -0.03 3.45
C GLY A 78 18.27 1.28 2.71
N ASP A 79 18.18 1.27 1.37
CA ASP A 79 18.54 2.43 0.53
C ASP A 79 17.35 3.31 0.12
N TYR A 80 16.13 2.90 0.46
CA TYR A 80 14.92 3.61 0.07
C TYR A 80 13.84 3.50 1.14
N VAL A 81 13.16 4.61 1.38
CA VAL A 81 12.09 4.72 2.38
C VAL A 81 10.79 4.12 1.84
N VAL A 82 10.41 4.51 0.63
CA VAL A 82 9.23 3.96 -0.06
C VAL A 82 9.53 3.82 -1.54
N LYS A 83 9.26 2.64 -2.08
CA LYS A 83 9.28 2.34 -3.50
C LYS A 83 7.91 1.82 -3.91
N GLU A 84 7.36 2.40 -4.97
CA GLU A 84 6.05 2.00 -5.48
C GLU A 84 6.14 0.70 -6.29
N LEU A 85 5.14 -0.18 -6.10
CA LEU A 85 4.97 -1.42 -6.84
C LEU A 85 3.63 -1.43 -7.59
N VAL A 86 2.57 -0.89 -6.97
CA VAL A 86 1.24 -0.69 -7.54
C VAL A 86 0.75 0.66 -7.05
N ALA A 87 0.25 1.52 -7.94
CA ALA A 87 -0.33 2.81 -7.56
C ALA A 87 -1.84 2.68 -7.30
N PHE A 88 -2.38 3.55 -6.45
CA PHE A 88 -3.83 3.73 -6.30
C PHE A 88 -4.51 3.95 -7.66
N GLY A 89 -5.69 3.37 -7.83
CA GLY A 89 -6.48 3.39 -9.06
C GLY A 89 -5.84 2.62 -10.24
N ARG A 90 -4.72 1.93 -10.03
CA ARG A 90 -4.01 1.15 -11.07
C ARG A 90 -3.68 -0.28 -10.61
N PRO A 91 -4.68 -1.05 -10.15
CA PRO A 91 -4.45 -2.45 -9.79
C PRO A 91 -4.02 -3.25 -11.03
N PRO A 92 -3.13 -4.25 -10.88
CA PRO A 92 -2.63 -5.04 -12.00
C PRO A 92 -3.73 -5.90 -12.63
N ILE A 93 -3.97 -5.72 -13.93
CA ILE A 93 -5.13 -6.30 -14.62
C ILE A 93 -4.90 -7.73 -15.10
N ASP A 94 -3.66 -8.09 -15.40
CA ASP A 94 -3.29 -9.38 -15.99
C ASP A 94 -2.14 -10.08 -15.24
N GLU A 95 -1.87 -11.33 -15.60
CA GLU A 95 -0.84 -12.14 -14.94
C GLU A 95 0.56 -11.55 -15.12
N LYS A 96 0.80 -10.89 -16.26
CA LYS A 96 2.07 -10.25 -16.56
C LYS A 96 2.34 -9.08 -15.61
N GLU A 97 1.36 -8.22 -15.37
CA GLU A 97 1.48 -7.10 -14.43
C GLU A 97 1.66 -7.60 -13.00
N ARG A 98 0.92 -8.64 -12.58
CA ARG A 98 1.12 -9.26 -11.26
C ARG A 98 2.53 -9.85 -11.11
N LEU A 99 3.05 -10.49 -12.15
CA LEU A 99 4.43 -10.98 -12.18
C LEU A 99 5.44 -9.84 -12.09
N GLN A 100 5.15 -8.68 -12.71
CA GLN A 100 6.00 -7.49 -12.61
C GLN A 100 6.06 -6.95 -11.18
N VAL A 101 4.94 -6.94 -10.46
CA VAL A 101 4.89 -6.55 -9.04
C VAL A 101 5.80 -7.45 -8.19
N VAL A 102 5.63 -8.77 -8.31
CA VAL A 102 6.44 -9.76 -7.58
C VAL A 102 7.92 -9.68 -7.95
N SER A 103 8.22 -9.54 -9.24
CA SER A 103 9.59 -9.33 -9.73
C SER A 103 10.19 -8.04 -9.20
N GLY A 104 9.37 -7.00 -9.03
CA GLY A 104 9.71 -5.74 -8.41
C GLY A 104 10.15 -5.92 -6.96
N MET A 105 9.37 -6.66 -6.16
CA MET A 105 9.71 -7.00 -4.77
C MET A 105 11.03 -7.76 -4.66
N LEU A 106 11.23 -8.79 -5.49
CA LEU A 106 12.46 -9.58 -5.51
C LEU A 106 13.68 -8.72 -5.83
N ARG A 107 13.60 -7.88 -6.87
CA ARG A 107 14.68 -6.95 -7.24
C ARG A 107 14.94 -5.92 -6.15
N ALA A 108 13.88 -5.40 -5.53
CA ALA A 108 13.98 -4.42 -4.45
C ALA A 108 14.74 -4.98 -3.25
N ALA A 109 14.48 -6.25 -2.88
CA ALA A 109 15.19 -6.94 -1.82
C ALA A 109 16.63 -7.34 -2.21
N GLN A 110 16.83 -7.82 -3.44
CA GLN A 110 18.14 -8.24 -3.94
C GLN A 110 19.17 -7.11 -3.95
N PHE A 111 18.74 -5.89 -4.30
CA PHE A 111 19.61 -4.71 -4.41
C PHE A 111 19.44 -3.75 -3.22
N SER A 112 18.81 -4.17 -2.14
CA SER A 112 18.73 -3.36 -0.92
C SER A 112 20.07 -3.37 -0.20
N GLY A 113 20.54 -2.18 0.18
CA GLY A 113 21.59 -1.98 1.16
C GLY A 113 21.23 -2.52 2.55
N PRO A 114 22.20 -2.54 3.47
CA PRO A 114 22.00 -3.01 4.84
C PRO A 114 21.02 -2.13 5.62
N GLY A 115 20.33 -2.73 6.58
CA GLY A 115 19.32 -2.06 7.40
C GLY A 115 17.97 -1.93 6.71
N ASP A 116 17.11 -1.10 7.30
CA ASP A 116 15.78 -0.79 6.80
C ASP A 116 15.36 0.63 7.20
N ASN A 117 14.31 1.13 6.54
CA ASN A 117 13.70 2.42 6.82
C ASN A 117 12.28 2.28 7.41
N THR A 118 12.01 1.24 8.20
CA THR A 118 10.65 0.84 8.61
C THR A 118 9.83 2.00 9.19
N LEU A 119 10.39 2.77 10.13
CA LEU A 119 9.65 3.86 10.78
C LEU A 119 9.27 4.97 9.79
N GLN A 120 10.21 5.39 8.97
CA GLN A 120 9.96 6.42 7.95
C GLN A 120 9.01 5.89 6.87
N ALA A 121 9.10 4.61 6.52
CA ALA A 121 8.23 3.97 5.55
C ALA A 121 6.77 3.92 6.03
N ILE A 122 6.54 3.60 7.31
CA ILE A 122 5.21 3.63 7.92
C ILE A 122 4.64 5.04 7.90
N ASP A 123 5.42 6.04 8.30
CA ASP A 123 5.00 7.45 8.29
C ASP A 123 4.56 7.88 6.88
N ARG A 124 5.39 7.60 5.86
CA ARG A 124 5.05 7.88 4.46
C ARG A 124 3.85 7.06 3.95
N ALA A 125 3.67 5.82 4.40
CA ALA A 125 2.50 5.02 4.05
C ALA A 125 1.21 5.64 4.65
N CYS A 126 1.27 6.15 5.88
CA CYS A 126 0.17 6.88 6.51
C CYS A 126 -0.16 8.17 5.74
N GLU A 127 0.83 8.92 5.27
CA GLU A 127 0.58 10.11 4.44
C GLU A 127 -0.12 9.73 3.12
N ARG A 128 0.38 8.69 2.42
CA ARG A 128 -0.14 8.26 1.11
C ARG A 128 -1.59 7.77 1.15
N VAL A 129 -2.02 7.15 2.24
CA VAL A 129 -3.43 6.67 2.36
C VAL A 129 -4.40 7.82 2.66
N THR A 130 -3.92 8.92 3.25
CA THR A 130 -4.76 10.06 3.67
C THR A 130 -4.93 11.16 2.63
N GLY A 131 -4.06 11.25 1.63
CA GLY A 131 -4.12 12.27 0.57
C GLY A 131 -4.85 11.77 -0.65
#